data_AF-A0A8H5L2W0-F1
#
_entry.id   AF-A0A8H5L2W0-F1
#
_cell.length_a   1.000
_cell.length_b   1.000
_cell.length_c   1.000
_cell.angle_alpha   90.00
_cell.angle_beta   90.00
_cell.angle_gamma   90.00
#
_symmetry.space_group_name_H-M   'P 1'
#
loop_
_entity.id
_entity.type
_entity.pdbx_description
1 polymer ?
#
loop_
_entity_poly.entity_id
_entity_poly.type
_entity_poly.pdbx_seq_one_letter_code
_entity_poly.pdbx_strand_id
1 'polypeptide(L)'
;MGIEEQFVLLSLGLITIGVRMGVRIRQIGFGGWQLDDYLMPITGLIFTAETVAAYLVGAKFQGLTNSYMTDQERADIDMNGQEHYNRVWGSKIQVIGWSFYACILWCLKFCVTAFYGRLTSGLTHLKTRVTIAYIILGISYAAVALTILLSCQPFHHFWQVSPDPGLLCQPTKSPAYVLVVVIPNILTDIYLLSIPLPLLWGVNISLRRRLTLMLLFSGALFIMMAGTIRAVTILTAGPNGAVAGSQWACRETFVAIIVTNLPIIQPLIRKGASMIGLSVLFSRGTKSASQSHQLRSSEMGGSRFNTSRRRGPGSSHPLATVPQTTAWASDEHILPEAGKPAGAGGGIVVAQEISVQSEVNTTSEDDRGRRGPEGNDWGYKTSVSRSP
;
A
#
# COMPACT_ATOMS: atom_id res chain seq x y z
N MET A 1 7.45 11.89 -26.05
CA MET A 1 8.19 11.14 -25.03
C MET A 1 9.29 10.38 -25.74
N GLY A 2 10.54 10.58 -25.32
CA GLY A 2 11.66 9.80 -25.87
C GLY A 2 11.61 8.36 -25.39
N ILE A 3 12.23 7.43 -26.13
CA ILE A 3 12.39 6.03 -25.71
C ILE A 3 13.14 5.99 -24.36
N GLU A 4 14.14 6.84 -24.19
CA GLU A 4 14.89 6.98 -22.94
C GLU A 4 13.99 7.32 -21.74
N GLU A 5 13.04 8.24 -21.92
CA GLU A 5 12.08 8.63 -20.88
C GLU A 5 11.26 7.41 -20.43
N GLN A 6 10.76 6.59 -21.35
CA GLN A 6 9.97 5.39 -21.02
C GLN A 6 10.74 4.41 -20.13
N PHE A 7 11.99 4.10 -20.50
CA PHE A 7 12.79 3.13 -19.76
C PHE A 7 13.30 3.69 -18.42
N VAL A 8 13.53 5.00 -18.33
CA VAL A 8 13.85 5.65 -17.05
C VAL A 8 12.65 5.56 -16.09
N LEU A 9 11.44 5.88 -16.55
CA LEU A 9 10.23 5.76 -15.74
C LEU A 9 9.98 4.32 -15.31
N LEU A 10 10.16 3.36 -16.22
CA LEU A 10 10.06 1.93 -15.90
C LEU A 10 11.04 1.52 -14.80
N SER A 11 12.32 1.87 -14.96
CA SER A 11 13.38 1.52 -14.02
C SER A 11 13.09 2.09 -12.63
N LEU A 12 12.73 3.38 -12.55
CA LEU A 12 12.39 4.03 -11.28
C LEU A 12 11.13 3.44 -10.64
N GLY A 13 10.12 3.08 -11.44
CA GLY A 13 8.90 2.42 -10.96
C GLY A 13 9.19 1.04 -10.37
N LEU A 14 9.98 0.21 -11.07
CA LEU A 14 10.37 -1.12 -10.60
C LEU A 14 11.25 -1.05 -9.36
N ILE A 15 12.19 -0.10 -9.29
CA ILE A 15 13.00 0.15 -8.08
C ILE A 15 12.07 0.50 -6.91
N THR A 16 11.08 1.37 -7.12
CA THR A 16 10.14 1.76 -6.07
C THR A 16 9.33 0.57 -5.55
N ILE A 17 8.86 -0.29 -6.46
CA ILE A 17 8.18 -1.55 -6.11
C ILE A 17 9.13 -2.46 -5.32
N GLY A 18 10.38 -2.64 -5.78
CA GLY A 18 11.38 -3.46 -5.09
C GLY A 18 11.70 -2.96 -3.69
N VAL A 19 11.89 -1.65 -3.52
CA VAL A 19 12.12 -1.00 -2.21
C VAL A 19 10.92 -1.24 -1.30
N ARG A 20 9.69 -1.06 -1.80
CA ARG A 20 8.48 -1.37 -1.03
C ARG A 20 8.47 -2.82 -0.57
N MET A 21 8.71 -3.77 -1.48
CA MET A 21 8.70 -5.19 -1.15
C MET A 21 9.74 -5.51 -0.08
N GLY A 22 10.96 -4.95 -0.19
CA GLY A 22 11.99 -5.09 0.84
C GLY A 22 11.58 -4.52 2.20
N VAL A 23 10.90 -3.37 2.23
CA VAL A 23 10.36 -2.79 3.48
C VAL A 23 9.29 -3.71 4.09
N ARG A 24 8.38 -4.25 3.27
CA ARG A 24 7.31 -5.13 3.76
C ARG A 24 7.86 -6.45 4.27
N ILE A 25 8.76 -7.09 3.54
CA ILE A 25 9.43 -8.31 3.99
C ILE A 25 10.13 -8.09 5.34
N ARG A 26 10.79 -6.94 5.54
CA ARG A 26 11.42 -6.61 6.84
C ARG A 26 10.43 -6.34 7.97
N GLN A 27 9.26 -5.76 7.68
CA GLN A 27 8.27 -5.38 8.70
C GLN A 27 7.40 -6.56 9.17
N ILE A 28 7.01 -7.43 8.24
CA ILE A 28 5.99 -8.49 8.50
C ILE A 28 6.47 -9.90 8.16
N GLY A 29 7.65 -10.06 7.57
CA GLY A 29 8.12 -11.35 7.06
C GLY A 29 7.32 -11.84 5.85
N PHE A 30 7.63 -13.05 5.38
CA PHE A 30 6.94 -13.67 4.23
C PHE A 30 5.57 -14.27 4.60
N GLY A 31 5.33 -14.61 5.87
CA GLY A 31 4.08 -15.23 6.33
C GLY A 31 2.92 -14.24 6.56
N GLY A 32 3.19 -12.93 6.54
CA GLY A 32 2.20 -11.90 6.87
C GLY A 32 1.66 -11.11 5.66
N TRP A 33 1.89 -11.58 4.43
CA TRP A 33 1.56 -10.84 3.21
C TRP A 33 0.06 -10.62 3.06
N GLN A 34 -0.30 -9.40 2.71
CA GLN A 34 -1.67 -8.97 2.46
C GLN A 34 -1.91 -8.82 0.96
N LEU A 35 -3.16 -8.54 0.57
CA LEU A 35 -3.57 -8.39 -0.83
C LEU A 35 -2.64 -7.45 -1.62
N ASP A 36 -2.26 -6.30 -1.03
CA ASP A 36 -1.41 -5.32 -1.69
C ASP A 36 0.07 -5.73 -1.80
N ASP A 37 0.52 -6.71 -1.03
CA ASP A 37 1.87 -7.29 -1.17
C ASP A 37 1.95 -8.26 -2.35
N TYR A 38 0.84 -8.92 -2.72
CA TYR A 38 0.74 -9.76 -3.93
C TYR A 38 0.43 -8.94 -5.19
N LEU A 39 -0.44 -7.92 -5.08
CA LEU A 39 -0.81 -7.10 -6.22
C LEU A 39 0.34 -6.23 -6.74
N MET A 40 1.24 -5.77 -5.86
CA MET A 40 2.33 -4.88 -6.27
C MET A 40 3.33 -5.51 -7.26
N PRO A 41 3.88 -6.73 -7.05
CA PRO A 41 4.75 -7.35 -8.04
C PRO A 41 4.02 -7.66 -9.35
N ILE A 42 2.74 -8.06 -9.29
CA ILE A 42 1.90 -8.25 -10.49
C ILE A 42 1.77 -6.92 -11.24
N THR A 43 1.52 -5.82 -10.53
CA THR A 43 1.45 -4.47 -11.11
C THR A 43 2.76 -4.09 -11.78
N GLY A 44 3.91 -4.44 -11.20
CA GLY A 44 5.23 -4.22 -11.81
C GLY A 44 5.42 -4.98 -13.12
N LEU A 45 4.94 -6.23 -13.20
CA LEU A 45 4.97 -7.02 -14.44
C LEU A 45 4.08 -6.39 -15.52
N ILE A 46 2.86 -5.97 -15.16
CA ILE A 46 1.93 -5.34 -16.09
C ILE A 46 2.44 -3.97 -16.53
N PHE A 47 3.05 -3.19 -15.64
CA PHE A 47 3.69 -1.91 -15.96
C PHE A 47 4.88 -2.07 -16.92
N THR A 48 5.63 -3.16 -16.77
CA THR A 48 6.68 -3.53 -17.75
C THR A 48 6.04 -3.83 -19.10
N ALA A 49 4.96 -4.61 -19.13
CA ALA A 49 4.24 -4.94 -20.36
C ALA A 49 3.60 -3.71 -21.03
N GLU A 50 3.04 -2.77 -20.25
CA GLU A 50 2.53 -1.47 -20.72
C GLU A 50 3.65 -0.66 -21.38
N THR A 51 4.80 -0.53 -20.72
CA THR A 51 5.94 0.23 -21.24
C THR A 51 6.46 -0.38 -22.54
N VAL A 52 6.58 -1.71 -22.60
CA VAL A 52 6.98 -2.43 -23.81
C VAL A 52 5.96 -2.24 -24.93
N ALA A 53 4.66 -2.30 -24.64
CA ALA A 53 3.60 -2.03 -25.61
C ALA A 53 3.71 -0.60 -26.17
N ALA A 54 3.91 0.41 -25.31
CA ALA A 54 4.10 1.80 -25.74
C ALA A 54 5.36 1.99 -26.60
N TYR A 55 6.47 1.32 -26.25
CA TYR A 55 7.68 1.30 -27.06
C TYR A 55 7.43 0.68 -28.44
N LEU A 56 6.77 -0.48 -28.50
CA LEU A 56 6.50 -1.17 -29.76
C LEU A 56 5.64 -0.33 -30.71
N VAL A 57 4.61 0.34 -30.19
CA VAL A 57 3.76 1.23 -31.00
C VAL A 57 4.59 2.31 -31.68
N GLY A 58 5.44 3.02 -30.94
CA GLY A 58 6.25 4.10 -31.49
C GLY A 58 7.39 3.62 -32.38
N ALA A 59 8.21 2.69 -31.88
CA ALA A 59 9.46 2.30 -32.52
C ALA A 59 9.28 1.27 -33.65
N LYS A 60 8.37 0.31 -33.49
CA LYS A 60 8.18 -0.79 -34.46
C LYS A 60 7.06 -0.51 -35.45
N PHE A 61 5.97 0.08 -34.99
CA PHE A 61 4.77 0.31 -35.81
C PHE A 61 4.57 1.77 -36.22
N GLN A 62 5.58 2.62 -36.01
CA GLN A 62 5.60 4.04 -36.43
C GLN A 62 4.46 4.89 -35.84
N GLY A 63 3.83 4.44 -34.76
CA GLY A 63 2.64 5.07 -34.18
C GLY A 63 1.37 4.89 -35.02
N LEU A 64 1.41 4.08 -36.08
CA LEU A 64 0.30 3.87 -36.99
C LEU A 64 -0.76 2.98 -36.36
N THR A 65 -2.01 3.38 -36.48
CA THR A 65 -3.19 2.61 -36.06
C THR A 65 -4.30 2.78 -37.09
N ASN A 66 -5.38 2.02 -36.99
CA ASN A 66 -6.59 2.24 -37.78
C ASN A 66 -7.40 3.48 -37.33
N SER A 67 -7.07 4.06 -36.18
CA SER A 67 -7.74 5.26 -35.67
C SER A 67 -7.34 6.48 -36.50
N TYR A 68 -8.29 7.38 -36.76
CA TYR A 68 -8.10 8.64 -37.50
C TYR A 68 -7.71 8.52 -38.98
N MET A 69 -7.78 7.32 -39.55
CA MET A 69 -7.63 7.13 -40.99
C MET A 69 -8.84 7.72 -41.71
N THR A 70 -8.59 8.51 -42.76
CA THR A 70 -9.61 9.07 -43.65
C THR A 70 -10.11 8.00 -44.62
N ASP A 71 -11.29 8.20 -45.19
CA ASP A 71 -11.84 7.24 -46.15
C ASP A 71 -11.01 7.16 -47.45
N GLN A 72 -10.34 8.26 -47.82
CA GLN A 72 -9.39 8.29 -48.93
C GLN A 72 -8.15 7.44 -48.63
N GLU A 73 -7.49 7.67 -47.48
CA GLU A 73 -6.35 6.85 -47.07
C GLU A 73 -6.68 5.35 -47.00
N ARG A 74 -7.92 4.99 -46.64
CA ARG A 74 -8.38 3.60 -46.61
C ARG A 74 -8.64 3.00 -47.98
N ALA A 75 -9.05 3.81 -48.94
CA ALA A 75 -9.25 3.39 -50.32
C ALA A 75 -7.90 3.19 -51.04
N ASP A 76 -6.93 4.03 -50.71
CA ASP A 76 -5.62 4.07 -51.38
C ASP A 76 -4.58 3.11 -50.77
N ILE A 77 -4.86 2.52 -49.59
CA ILE A 77 -3.89 1.68 -48.89
C ILE A 77 -3.70 0.31 -49.55
N ASP A 78 -2.42 -0.05 -49.76
CA ASP A 78 -2.04 -1.38 -50.19
C ASP A 78 -2.26 -2.42 -49.07
N MET A 79 -3.20 -3.35 -49.30
CA MET A 79 -3.56 -4.42 -48.37
C MET A 79 -2.39 -5.37 -48.03
N ASN A 80 -1.42 -5.51 -48.93
CA ASN A 80 -0.24 -6.35 -48.72
C ASN A 80 1.00 -5.55 -48.30
N GLY A 81 0.86 -4.23 -48.16
CA GLY A 81 1.95 -3.32 -47.83
C GLY A 81 2.32 -3.31 -46.35
N GLN A 82 3.52 -2.79 -46.07
CA GLN A 82 4.03 -2.64 -44.70
C GLN A 82 3.16 -1.70 -43.85
N GLU A 83 2.54 -0.68 -44.46
CA GLU A 83 1.68 0.26 -43.75
C GLU A 83 0.44 -0.42 -43.19
N HIS A 84 -0.25 -1.25 -44.00
CA HIS A 84 -1.40 -2.02 -43.56
C HIS A 84 -1.02 -2.94 -42.39
N TYR A 85 0.10 -3.67 -42.51
CA TYR A 85 0.63 -4.49 -41.43
C TYR A 85 0.88 -3.69 -40.14
N ASN A 86 1.51 -2.52 -40.26
CA ASN A 86 1.81 -1.66 -39.12
C ASN A 86 0.53 -1.15 -38.43
N ARG A 87 -0.49 -0.76 -39.20
CA ARG A 87 -1.78 -0.28 -38.68
C ARG A 87 -2.54 -1.38 -37.95
N VAL A 88 -2.60 -2.59 -38.52
CA VAL A 88 -3.26 -3.75 -37.88
C VAL A 88 -2.60 -4.06 -36.52
N TRP A 89 -1.27 -4.19 -36.50
CA TRP A 89 -0.56 -4.51 -35.26
C TRP A 89 -0.53 -3.36 -34.26
N GLY A 90 -0.42 -2.11 -34.73
CA GLY A 90 -0.51 -0.93 -33.89
C GLY A 90 -1.87 -0.85 -33.17
N SER A 91 -2.98 -1.10 -33.89
CA SER A 91 -4.32 -1.16 -33.27
C SER A 91 -4.45 -2.29 -32.25
N LYS A 92 -3.89 -3.48 -32.51
CA LYS A 92 -3.89 -4.59 -31.54
C LYS A 92 -3.16 -4.21 -30.25
N ILE A 93 -1.95 -3.68 -30.37
CA ILE A 93 -1.15 -3.27 -29.21
C ILE A 93 -1.81 -2.10 -28.49
N GLN A 94 -2.52 -1.23 -29.21
CA GLN A 94 -3.27 -0.18 -28.57
C GLN A 94 -4.37 -0.74 -27.66
N VAL A 95 -5.21 -1.67 -28.11
CA VAL A 95 -6.24 -2.30 -27.24
C VAL A 95 -5.59 -2.97 -26.02
N ILE A 96 -4.46 -3.65 -26.22
CA ILE A 96 -3.67 -4.25 -25.13
C ILE A 96 -3.18 -3.17 -24.15
N GLY A 97 -2.65 -2.06 -24.64
CA GLY A 97 -2.16 -0.95 -23.83
C GLY A 97 -3.27 -0.31 -22.99
N TRP A 98 -4.47 -0.13 -23.54
CA TRP A 98 -5.64 0.34 -22.79
C TRP A 98 -6.04 -0.64 -21.66
N SER A 99 -5.94 -1.94 -21.93
CA SER A 99 -6.23 -2.99 -20.94
C SER A 99 -5.19 -3.01 -19.81
N PHE A 100 -3.89 -2.93 -20.13
CA PHE A 100 -2.83 -2.86 -19.13
C PHE A 100 -2.93 -1.60 -18.27
N TYR A 101 -3.16 -0.45 -18.89
CA TYR A 101 -3.39 0.80 -18.18
C TYR A 101 -4.53 0.69 -17.16
N ALA A 102 -5.70 0.21 -17.59
CA ALA A 102 -6.84 0.03 -16.70
C ALA A 102 -6.52 -0.97 -15.58
N CYS A 103 -5.85 -2.08 -15.89
CA CYS A 103 -5.46 -3.06 -14.89
C CYS A 103 -4.53 -2.46 -13.83
N ILE A 104 -3.49 -1.72 -14.23
CA ILE A 104 -2.54 -1.08 -13.33
C ILE A 104 -3.26 -0.10 -12.39
N LEU A 105 -4.08 0.80 -12.93
CA LEU A 105 -4.77 1.79 -12.09
C LEU A 105 -5.69 1.13 -11.06
N TRP A 106 -6.46 0.11 -11.44
CA TRP A 106 -7.32 -0.59 -10.50
C TRP A 106 -6.54 -1.41 -9.48
N CYS A 107 -5.44 -2.07 -9.87
CA CYS A 107 -4.54 -2.73 -8.92
C CYS A 107 -3.98 -1.75 -7.89
N LEU A 108 -3.56 -0.56 -8.30
CA LEU A 108 -3.08 0.48 -7.39
C LEU A 108 -4.19 0.99 -6.45
N LYS A 109 -5.42 1.18 -6.95
CA LYS A 109 -6.58 1.52 -6.12
C LYS A 109 -6.90 0.45 -5.08
N PHE A 110 -6.80 -0.83 -5.44
CA PHE A 110 -6.92 -1.93 -4.50
C PHE A 110 -5.81 -1.89 -3.44
N CYS A 111 -4.57 -1.56 -3.84
CA CYS A 111 -3.46 -1.40 -2.90
C CYS A 111 -3.68 -0.23 -1.91
N VAL A 112 -4.17 0.91 -2.39
CA VAL A 112 -4.54 2.06 -1.55
C VAL A 112 -5.68 1.69 -0.60
N THR A 113 -6.67 0.95 -1.09
CA THR A 113 -7.80 0.49 -0.27
C THR A 113 -7.35 -0.47 0.84
N ALA A 114 -6.42 -1.37 0.55
CA ALA A 114 -5.79 -2.23 1.55
C ALA A 114 -5.02 -1.42 2.61
N PHE A 115 -4.28 -0.40 2.17
CA PHE A 115 -3.63 0.53 3.08
C PHE A 115 -4.63 1.26 3.99
N TYR A 116 -5.76 1.74 3.45
CA TYR A 116 -6.81 2.34 4.26
C TYR A 116 -7.42 1.35 5.25
N GLY A 117 -7.67 0.11 4.82
CA GLY A 117 -8.15 -0.95 5.72
C GLY A 117 -7.25 -1.18 6.94
N ARG A 118 -5.92 -1.15 6.73
CA ARG A 118 -4.95 -1.21 7.85
C ARG A 118 -5.05 0.01 8.76
N LEU A 119 -5.15 1.19 8.16
CA LEU A 119 -5.20 2.45 8.90
C LEU A 119 -6.47 2.57 9.74
N THR A 120 -7.59 2.00 9.28
CA THR A 120 -8.91 2.14 9.89
C THR A 120 -9.37 0.91 10.67
N SER A 121 -8.50 -0.07 10.91
CA SER A 121 -8.84 -1.35 11.57
C SER A 121 -9.49 -1.18 12.96
N GLY A 122 -9.22 -0.07 13.67
CA GLY A 122 -9.82 0.26 14.96
C GLY A 122 -11.13 1.08 14.92
N LEU A 123 -11.65 1.47 13.75
CA LEU A 123 -12.88 2.27 13.63
C LEU A 123 -13.94 1.55 12.79
N THR A 124 -14.99 1.06 13.44
CA THR A 124 -16.07 0.24 12.84
C THR A 124 -16.74 0.91 11.64
N HIS A 125 -17.10 2.19 11.75
CA HIS A 125 -17.75 2.94 10.66
C HIS A 125 -16.85 3.10 9.41
N LEU A 126 -15.52 3.17 9.58
CA LEU A 126 -14.59 3.27 8.45
C LEU A 126 -14.33 1.92 7.77
N LYS A 127 -14.37 0.83 8.53
CA LYS A 127 -14.27 -0.53 7.98
C LYS A 127 -15.36 -0.79 6.94
N THR A 128 -16.61 -0.36 7.22
CA THR A 128 -17.71 -0.47 6.25
C THR A 128 -17.43 0.29 4.96
N ARG A 129 -16.90 1.52 5.05
CA ARG A 129 -16.53 2.32 3.86
C ARG A 129 -15.44 1.65 3.04
N VAL A 130 -14.43 1.06 3.67
CA VAL A 130 -13.36 0.31 2.99
C VAL A 130 -13.92 -0.94 2.30
N THR A 131 -14.84 -1.68 2.92
CA THR A 131 -15.51 -2.83 2.28
C THR A 131 -16.31 -2.39 1.06
N ILE A 132 -17.08 -1.30 1.16
CA ILE A 132 -17.81 -0.73 0.02
C ILE A 132 -16.83 -0.31 -1.08
N ALA A 133 -15.67 0.25 -0.74
CA ALA A 133 -14.63 0.61 -1.71
C ALA A 133 -14.19 -0.60 -2.54
N TYR A 134 -13.93 -1.76 -1.90
CA TYR A 134 -13.57 -2.98 -2.63
C TYR A 134 -14.65 -3.42 -3.62
N ILE A 135 -15.92 -3.33 -3.24
CA ILE A 135 -17.06 -3.68 -4.11
C ILE A 135 -17.14 -2.71 -5.29
N ILE A 136 -17.09 -1.40 -5.04
CA ILE A 136 -17.12 -0.38 -6.09
C ILE A 136 -15.94 -0.55 -7.06
N LEU A 137 -14.73 -0.83 -6.54
CA LEU A 137 -13.55 -1.08 -7.37
C LEU A 137 -13.69 -2.35 -8.21
N GLY A 138 -14.22 -3.43 -7.64
CA GLY A 138 -14.47 -4.67 -8.39
C GLY A 138 -15.49 -4.48 -9.52
N ILE A 139 -16.62 -3.85 -9.23
CA ILE A 139 -17.68 -3.60 -10.22
C ILE A 139 -17.19 -2.64 -11.30
N SER A 140 -16.55 -1.53 -10.92
CA SER A 140 -16.03 -0.56 -11.88
C SER A 140 -14.93 -1.15 -12.76
N TYR A 141 -14.04 -1.99 -12.20
CA TYR A 141 -13.02 -2.68 -13.00
C TYR A 141 -13.67 -3.62 -14.01
N ALA A 142 -14.61 -4.45 -13.57
CA ALA A 142 -15.30 -5.38 -14.44
C ALA A 142 -16.04 -4.64 -15.56
N ALA A 143 -16.75 -3.55 -15.25
CA ALA A 143 -17.44 -2.73 -16.25
C ALA A 143 -16.47 -2.14 -17.28
N VAL A 144 -15.35 -1.57 -16.83
CA VAL A 144 -14.32 -0.99 -17.71
C VAL A 144 -13.64 -2.06 -18.55
N ALA A 145 -13.20 -3.17 -17.95
CA ALA A 145 -12.54 -4.26 -18.65
C ALA A 145 -13.47 -4.91 -19.69
N LEU A 146 -14.72 -5.19 -19.33
CA LEU A 146 -15.71 -5.72 -20.27
C LEU A 146 -15.98 -4.73 -21.40
N THR A 147 -16.08 -3.43 -21.12
CA THR A 147 -16.30 -2.46 -22.19
C THR A 147 -15.10 -2.35 -23.12
N ILE A 148 -13.87 -2.36 -22.58
CA ILE A 148 -12.64 -2.32 -23.38
C ILE A 148 -12.60 -3.49 -24.37
N LEU A 149 -13.01 -4.69 -23.93
CA LEU A 149 -12.92 -5.91 -24.71
C LEU A 149 -14.15 -6.18 -25.60
N LEU A 150 -15.35 -5.76 -25.19
CA LEU A 150 -16.62 -6.15 -25.83
C LEU A 150 -17.35 -5.00 -26.52
N SER A 151 -16.87 -3.75 -26.43
CA SER A 151 -17.53 -2.58 -27.06
C SER A 151 -17.61 -2.65 -28.59
N CYS A 152 -16.73 -3.42 -29.23
CA CYS A 152 -16.74 -3.63 -30.68
C CYS A 152 -16.93 -5.12 -30.97
N GLN A 153 -17.99 -5.46 -31.70
CA GLN A 153 -18.30 -6.82 -32.14
C GLN A 153 -18.56 -6.83 -33.65
N PRO A 154 -17.92 -7.75 -34.40
CA PRO A 154 -16.98 -8.78 -33.96
C PRO A 154 -15.62 -8.21 -33.52
N PHE A 155 -14.95 -8.88 -32.57
CA PHE A 155 -13.75 -8.36 -31.89
C PHE A 155 -12.61 -7.95 -32.85
N HIS A 156 -12.50 -8.60 -34.01
CA HIS A 156 -11.44 -8.30 -34.98
C HIS A 156 -11.58 -6.93 -35.66
N HIS A 157 -12.75 -6.28 -35.57
CA HIS A 157 -12.95 -4.93 -36.10
C HIS A 157 -12.11 -3.87 -35.37
N PHE A 158 -11.62 -4.14 -34.15
CA PHE A 158 -10.70 -3.23 -33.45
C PHE A 158 -9.41 -2.95 -34.23
N TRP A 159 -8.97 -3.87 -35.08
CA TRP A 159 -7.78 -3.73 -35.93
C TRP A 159 -8.09 -3.84 -37.42
N GLN A 160 -9.35 -3.68 -37.80
CA GLN A 160 -9.74 -3.59 -39.21
C GLN A 160 -9.33 -2.23 -39.77
N VAL A 161 -8.68 -2.24 -40.94
CA VAL A 161 -8.18 -1.04 -41.61
C VAL A 161 -9.16 -0.57 -42.69
N SER A 162 -9.64 -1.49 -43.53
CA SER A 162 -10.64 -1.24 -44.58
C SER A 162 -11.61 -2.43 -44.68
N PRO A 163 -12.93 -2.21 -44.80
CA PRO A 163 -13.66 -0.93 -44.75
C PRO A 163 -13.68 -0.30 -43.35
N ASP A 164 -14.26 0.90 -43.17
CA ASP A 164 -14.34 1.56 -41.85
C ASP A 164 -15.05 0.67 -40.81
N PRO A 165 -14.40 0.28 -39.69
CA PRO A 165 -15.07 -0.47 -38.63
C PRO A 165 -16.04 0.37 -37.79
N GLY A 166 -16.09 1.70 -38.00
CA GLY A 166 -16.95 2.62 -37.28
C GLY A 166 -16.32 3.16 -36.00
N LEU A 167 -16.99 4.14 -35.39
CA LEU A 167 -16.44 4.92 -34.28
C LEU A 167 -16.19 4.06 -33.04
N LEU A 168 -17.12 3.18 -32.67
CA LEU A 168 -17.01 2.35 -31.45
C LEU A 168 -15.81 1.41 -31.45
N CYS A 169 -15.35 1.01 -32.63
CA CYS A 169 -14.20 0.12 -32.83
C CYS A 169 -12.85 0.84 -32.91
N GLN A 170 -12.83 2.16 -32.70
CA GLN A 170 -11.64 3.00 -32.71
C GLN A 170 -11.45 3.67 -31.35
N PRO A 171 -10.77 3.02 -30.39
CA PRO A 171 -10.67 3.46 -28.99
C PRO A 171 -10.20 4.91 -28.81
N THR A 172 -9.29 5.37 -29.67
CA THR A 172 -8.72 6.71 -29.58
C THR A 172 -9.66 7.78 -30.15
N LYS A 173 -10.38 7.46 -31.24
CA LYS A 173 -11.28 8.38 -31.93
C LYS A 173 -12.64 8.50 -31.22
N SER A 174 -13.07 7.46 -30.53
CA SER A 174 -14.40 7.37 -29.90
C SER A 174 -14.47 8.08 -28.54
N PRO A 175 -15.20 9.21 -28.43
CA PRO A 175 -15.34 9.90 -27.15
C PRO A 175 -16.05 9.03 -26.10
N ALA A 176 -17.03 8.22 -26.54
CA ALA A 176 -17.74 7.30 -25.66
C ALA A 176 -16.80 6.26 -25.03
N TYR A 177 -15.86 5.74 -25.82
CA TYR A 177 -14.86 4.78 -25.32
C TYR A 177 -13.94 5.42 -24.27
N VAL A 178 -13.45 6.64 -24.54
CA VAL A 178 -12.63 7.39 -23.57
C VAL A 178 -13.41 7.66 -22.28
N LEU A 179 -14.65 8.13 -22.39
CA LEU A 179 -15.47 8.52 -21.24
C LEU A 179 -15.83 7.33 -20.34
N VAL A 180 -16.08 6.14 -20.91
CA VAL A 180 -16.35 4.93 -20.12
C VAL A 180 -15.16 4.53 -19.25
N VAL A 181 -13.92 4.82 -19.66
CA VAL A 181 -12.73 4.55 -18.84
C VAL A 181 -12.53 5.67 -17.81
N VAL A 182 -12.65 6.93 -18.25
CA VAL A 182 -12.31 8.11 -17.43
C VAL A 182 -13.32 8.36 -16.31
N ILE A 183 -14.62 8.21 -16.57
CA ILE A 183 -15.66 8.52 -15.58
C ILE A 183 -15.57 7.59 -14.35
N PRO A 184 -15.56 6.25 -14.49
CA PRO A 184 -15.40 5.36 -13.35
C PRO A 184 -14.05 5.54 -12.66
N ASN A 185 -12.98 5.87 -13.41
CA ASN A 185 -11.68 6.15 -12.83
C ASN A 185 -11.73 7.35 -11.87
N ILE A 186 -12.29 8.48 -12.31
CA ILE A 186 -12.41 9.69 -11.47
C ILE A 186 -13.37 9.46 -10.30
N LEU A 187 -14.53 8.84 -10.54
CA LEU A 187 -15.52 8.58 -9.49
C LEU A 187 -14.96 7.68 -8.38
N THR A 188 -14.21 6.65 -8.76
CA THR A 188 -13.55 5.76 -7.78
C THR A 188 -12.47 6.50 -7.00
N ASP A 189 -11.71 7.39 -7.62
CA ASP A 189 -10.71 8.20 -6.91
C ASP A 189 -11.34 9.18 -5.92
N ILE A 190 -12.42 9.87 -6.31
CA ILE A 190 -13.20 10.74 -5.41
C ILE A 190 -13.71 9.94 -4.22
N TYR A 191 -14.22 8.74 -4.45
CA TYR A 191 -14.69 7.88 -3.36
C TYR A 191 -13.54 7.49 -2.42
N LEU A 192 -12.39 7.05 -2.95
CA LEU A 192 -11.23 6.71 -2.13
C LEU A 192 -10.70 7.89 -1.33
N LEU A 193 -10.73 9.10 -1.89
CA LEU A 193 -10.36 10.33 -1.20
C LEU A 193 -11.31 10.66 -0.05
N SER A 194 -12.58 10.27 -0.14
CA SER A 194 -13.57 10.50 0.92
C SER A 194 -13.40 9.62 2.16
N ILE A 195 -12.68 8.49 2.05
CA ILE A 195 -12.48 7.53 3.13
C ILE A 195 -11.72 8.15 4.33
N PRO A 196 -10.56 8.81 4.14
CA PRO A 196 -9.82 9.41 5.26
C PRO A 196 -10.36 10.77 5.74
N LEU A 197 -11.29 11.44 5.04
CA LEU A 197 -11.77 12.77 5.44
C LEU A 197 -12.41 12.83 6.85
N PRO A 198 -13.28 11.88 7.26
CA PRO A 198 -13.84 11.89 8.61
C PRO A 198 -12.78 11.78 9.70
N LEU A 199 -11.66 11.08 9.43
CA LEU A 199 -10.54 10.97 10.38
C LEU A 199 -9.87 12.32 10.62
N LEU A 200 -9.78 13.16 9.58
CA LEU A 200 -9.11 14.46 9.67
C LEU A 200 -9.89 15.49 10.49
N TRP A 201 -11.21 15.32 10.64
CA TRP A 201 -12.06 16.26 11.37
C TRP A 201 -12.42 15.82 12.78
N GLY A 202 -12.51 14.51 13.06
CA GLY A 202 -13.06 14.01 14.32
C GLY A 202 -12.06 13.52 15.37
N VAL A 203 -10.78 13.33 15.03
CA VAL A 203 -9.83 12.59 15.90
C VAL A 203 -8.52 13.37 16.09
N ASN A 204 -8.04 13.42 17.34
CA ASN A 204 -6.70 13.92 17.70
C ASN A 204 -5.61 12.97 17.17
N ILE A 205 -5.37 13.03 15.86
CA ILE A 205 -4.40 12.19 15.18
C ILE A 205 -2.99 12.77 15.36
N SER A 206 -2.02 11.90 15.66
CA SER A 206 -0.61 12.28 15.70
C SER A 206 -0.16 12.92 14.39
N LEU A 207 0.65 13.98 14.47
CA LEU A 207 1.06 14.80 13.32
C LEU A 207 1.68 13.97 12.18
N ARG A 208 2.31 12.84 12.51
CA ARG A 208 2.87 11.88 11.55
C ARG A 208 1.80 11.28 10.65
N ARG A 209 0.72 10.76 11.23
CA ARG A 209 -0.39 10.13 10.49
C ARG A 209 -1.17 11.18 9.70
N ARG A 210 -1.31 12.40 10.23
CA ARG A 210 -1.88 13.53 9.49
C ARG A 210 -1.07 13.87 8.24
N LEU A 211 0.26 13.90 8.33
CA LEU A 211 1.14 14.18 7.19
C LEU A 211 1.05 13.08 6.11
N THR A 212 1.08 11.81 6.50
CA THR A 212 0.93 10.69 5.56
C THR A 212 -0.42 10.74 4.82
N LEU A 213 -1.50 11.09 5.52
CA LEU A 213 -2.82 11.26 4.91
C LEU A 213 -2.86 12.45 3.93
N MET A 214 -2.26 13.59 4.27
CA MET A 214 -2.17 14.74 3.36
C MET A 214 -1.36 14.43 2.10
N LEU A 215 -0.27 13.68 2.24
CA LEU A 215 0.57 13.26 1.13
C LEU A 215 -0.18 12.32 0.17
N LEU A 216 -0.95 11.37 0.73
CA LEU A 216 -1.82 10.50 -0.06
C LEU A 216 -2.92 11.27 -0.78
N PHE A 217 -3.56 12.23 -0.10
CA PHE A 217 -4.62 13.04 -0.67
C PHE A 217 -4.11 13.90 -1.84
N SER A 218 -2.98 14.58 -1.65
CA SER A 218 -2.34 15.38 -2.71
C SER A 218 -1.87 14.53 -3.88
N GLY A 219 -1.29 13.36 -3.62
CA GLY A 219 -0.89 12.42 -4.67
C GLY A 219 -2.08 11.88 -5.47
N ALA A 220 -3.18 11.53 -4.81
CA ALA A 220 -4.39 11.06 -5.49
C ALA A 220 -5.06 12.16 -6.33
N LEU A 221 -5.11 13.41 -5.84
CA LEU A 221 -5.54 14.55 -6.65
C LEU A 221 -4.65 14.76 -7.88
N PHE A 222 -3.34 14.63 -7.71
CA PHE A 222 -2.39 14.76 -8.82
C PHE A 222 -2.59 13.68 -9.89
N ILE A 223 -2.82 12.42 -9.49
CA ILE A 223 -3.12 11.32 -10.41
C ILE A 223 -4.42 11.60 -11.18
N MET A 224 -5.50 12.02 -10.48
CA MET A 224 -6.76 12.38 -11.16
C MET A 224 -6.58 13.50 -12.18
N MET A 225 -5.78 14.53 -11.86
CA MET A 225 -5.46 15.59 -12.82
C MET A 225 -4.68 15.06 -14.01
N ALA A 226 -3.68 14.19 -13.80
CA ALA A 226 -2.92 13.56 -14.87
C ALA A 226 -3.80 12.73 -15.81
N GLY A 227 -4.72 11.93 -15.27
CA GLY A 227 -5.70 11.16 -16.05
C GLY A 227 -6.67 12.05 -16.83
N THR A 228 -7.05 13.20 -16.26
CA THR A 228 -7.88 14.19 -16.97
C THR A 228 -7.11 14.82 -18.14
N ILE A 229 -5.84 15.19 -17.94
CA ILE A 229 -4.97 15.71 -19.00
C ILE A 229 -4.81 14.69 -20.13
N ARG A 230 -4.62 13.41 -19.78
CA ARG A 230 -4.57 12.32 -20.75
C ARG A 230 -5.85 12.25 -21.58
N ALA A 231 -7.01 12.26 -20.93
CA ALA A 231 -8.30 12.18 -21.60
C ALA A 231 -8.47 13.33 -22.62
N VAL A 232 -8.16 14.56 -22.19
CA VAL A 232 -8.20 15.75 -23.06
C VAL A 232 -7.22 15.61 -24.22
N THR A 233 -6.00 15.14 -23.96
CA THR A 233 -4.97 14.94 -25.00
C THR A 233 -5.43 13.93 -26.05
N ILE A 234 -6.03 12.81 -25.64
CA ILE A 234 -6.55 11.79 -26.58
C ILE A 234 -7.65 12.39 -27.47
N LEU A 235 -8.54 13.19 -26.90
CA LEU A 235 -9.65 13.79 -27.62
C LEU A 235 -9.24 14.95 -28.55
N THR A 236 -8.11 15.60 -28.30
CA THR A 236 -7.69 16.80 -29.02
C THR A 236 -6.52 16.58 -29.99
N ALA A 237 -5.70 15.54 -29.79
CA ALA A 237 -4.47 15.32 -30.56
C ALA A 237 -4.68 14.73 -31.98
N GLY A 238 -5.92 14.43 -32.36
CA GLY A 238 -6.25 13.93 -33.70
C GLY A 238 -5.43 12.69 -34.08
N PRO A 239 -4.77 12.66 -35.26
CA PRO A 239 -3.97 11.51 -35.71
C PRO A 239 -2.89 11.05 -34.73
N ASN A 240 -2.34 11.96 -33.93
CA ASN A 240 -1.30 11.65 -32.94
C ASN A 240 -1.88 11.21 -31.58
N GLY A 241 -3.19 11.12 -31.42
CA GLY A 241 -3.86 10.80 -30.15
C GLY A 241 -3.47 9.45 -29.58
N ALA A 242 -3.17 8.46 -30.43
CA ALA A 242 -2.79 7.13 -29.99
C ALA A 242 -1.42 7.14 -29.29
N VAL A 243 -0.44 7.77 -29.95
CA VAL A 243 0.91 7.94 -29.43
C VAL A 243 0.88 8.84 -28.21
N ALA A 244 0.29 10.03 -28.31
CA ALA A 244 0.23 10.98 -27.19
C ALA A 244 -0.49 10.40 -25.97
N GLY A 245 -1.59 9.68 -26.18
CA GLY A 245 -2.34 8.99 -25.12
C GLY A 245 -1.50 7.91 -24.42
N SER A 246 -0.76 7.10 -25.16
CA SER A 246 0.12 6.07 -24.60
C SER A 246 1.30 6.65 -23.80
N GLN A 247 1.84 7.80 -24.22
CA GLN A 247 2.91 8.48 -23.50
C GLN A 247 2.42 9.06 -22.17
N TRP A 248 1.24 9.68 -22.17
CA TRP A 248 0.61 10.14 -20.94
C TRP A 248 0.22 8.99 -20.02
N ALA A 249 -0.23 7.85 -20.57
CA ALA A 249 -0.51 6.63 -19.81
C ALA A 249 0.69 6.21 -18.96
N CYS A 250 1.87 6.09 -19.58
CA CYS A 250 3.10 5.67 -18.90
C CYS A 250 3.50 6.66 -17.78
N ARG A 251 3.32 7.97 -17.99
CA ARG A 251 3.62 8.99 -16.96
C ARG A 251 2.65 8.88 -15.79
N GLU A 252 1.37 8.73 -16.09
CA GLU A 252 0.31 8.60 -15.10
C GLU A 252 0.47 7.34 -14.26
N THR A 253 0.69 6.18 -14.89
CA THR A 253 0.88 4.91 -14.18
C THR A 253 2.17 4.93 -13.36
N PHE A 254 3.25 5.49 -13.88
CA PHE A 254 4.48 5.73 -13.11
C PHE A 254 4.22 6.55 -11.85
N VAL A 255 3.61 7.73 -11.98
CA VAL A 255 3.28 8.61 -10.86
C VAL A 255 2.39 7.89 -9.85
N ALA A 256 1.39 7.15 -10.32
CA ALA A 256 0.47 6.41 -9.48
C ALA A 256 1.19 5.32 -8.68
N ILE A 257 2.16 4.62 -9.28
CA ILE A 257 3.03 3.66 -8.59
C ILE A 257 3.84 4.37 -7.48
N ILE A 258 4.46 5.52 -7.77
CA ILE A 258 5.24 6.25 -6.76
C ILE A 258 4.36 6.67 -5.58
N VAL A 259 3.24 7.34 -5.86
CA VAL A 259 2.32 7.86 -4.84
C VAL A 259 1.73 6.74 -3.98
N THR A 260 1.31 5.64 -4.59
CA THR A 260 0.71 4.49 -3.87
C THR A 260 1.69 3.82 -2.91
N ASN A 261 2.99 3.86 -3.23
CA ASN A 261 4.03 3.21 -2.45
C ASN A 261 4.68 4.13 -1.41
N LEU A 262 4.50 5.44 -1.56
CA LEU A 262 5.11 6.46 -0.71
C LEU A 262 4.81 6.29 0.79
N PRO A 263 3.58 5.95 1.25
CA PRO A 263 3.30 5.78 2.68
C PRO A 263 4.10 4.65 3.34
N ILE A 264 4.38 3.58 2.58
CA ILE A 264 5.10 2.41 3.09
C ILE A 264 6.60 2.69 3.13
N ILE A 265 7.12 3.43 2.15
CA ILE A 265 8.54 3.76 2.02
C ILE A 265 8.94 4.99 2.89
N GLN A 266 7.98 5.84 3.26
CA GLN A 266 8.16 7.04 4.09
C GLN A 266 9.10 6.87 5.32
N PRO A 267 8.98 5.83 6.17
CA PRO A 267 9.89 5.65 7.31
C PRO A 267 11.36 5.45 6.87
N LEU A 268 11.60 4.80 5.73
CA LEU A 268 12.93 4.59 5.20
C LEU A 268 13.52 5.90 4.63
N ILE A 269 12.70 6.70 3.92
CA ILE A 269 13.09 8.02 3.42
C ILE A 269 13.55 8.91 4.57
N ARG A 270 12.78 8.91 5.68
CA ARG A 270 13.12 9.71 6.86
C ARG A 270 14.44 9.27 7.50
N LYS A 271 14.68 7.96 7.61
CA LYS A 271 15.95 7.41 8.12
C LYS A 271 17.12 7.79 7.21
N GLY A 272 16.97 7.65 5.89
CA GLY A 272 17.97 8.07 4.90
C GLY A 272 18.28 9.56 4.98
N ALA A 273 17.26 10.41 5.01
CA ALA A 273 17.43 11.87 5.12
C ALA A 273 18.14 12.29 6.41
N SER A 274 17.90 11.60 7.53
CA SER A 274 18.63 11.85 8.77
C SER A 274 20.10 11.42 8.70
N MET A 275 20.44 10.38 7.94
CA MET A 275 21.83 9.93 7.76
C MET A 275 22.64 10.86 6.83
N ILE A 276 21.97 11.51 5.87
CA ILE A 276 22.60 12.42 4.89
C ILE A 276 22.76 13.85 5.45
N GLY A 277 22.34 14.11 6.70
CA GLY A 277 22.38 15.45 7.29
C GLY A 277 21.29 16.41 6.76
N LEU A 278 20.35 15.90 5.95
CA LEU A 278 19.12 16.61 5.54
C LEU A 278 18.06 16.63 6.66
N SER A 279 18.45 16.33 7.89
CA SER A 279 17.57 16.33 9.06
C SER A 279 16.85 17.67 9.23
N VAL A 280 17.43 18.80 8.80
CA VAL A 280 16.79 20.14 8.84
C VAL A 280 15.53 20.23 7.96
N LEU A 281 15.43 19.51 6.84
CA LEU A 281 14.24 19.51 5.98
C LEU A 281 13.09 18.66 6.54
N PHE A 282 13.39 17.71 7.43
CA PHE A 282 12.41 16.81 8.05
C PHE A 282 12.26 17.01 9.58
N SER A 283 13.07 17.89 10.16
CA SER A 283 12.98 18.34 11.55
C SER A 283 12.14 19.61 11.56
N ARG A 284 10.95 19.53 12.16
CA ARG A 284 10.24 20.73 12.58
C ARG A 284 10.67 21.04 14.00
N GLY A 285 11.15 22.26 14.19
CA GLY A 285 11.58 22.81 15.47
C GLY A 285 10.53 22.62 16.55
N THR A 286 10.80 21.70 17.46
CA THR A 286 10.39 21.87 18.85
C THR A 286 11.22 23.03 19.39
N LYS A 287 10.60 24.20 19.55
CA LYS A 287 11.09 25.17 20.53
C LYS A 287 10.97 24.52 21.91
N SER A 288 11.92 23.67 22.28
CA SER A 288 12.14 23.36 23.69
C SER A 288 12.93 24.53 24.25
N ALA A 289 12.21 25.56 24.68
CA ALA A 289 12.73 26.45 25.70
C ALA A 289 12.76 25.66 27.01
N SER A 290 13.71 24.73 27.14
CA SER A 290 14.09 24.16 28.43
C SER A 290 15.43 24.79 28.80
N GLN A 291 15.37 25.99 29.38
CA GLN A 291 16.44 26.48 30.23
C GLN A 291 16.62 25.42 31.33
N SER A 292 17.65 24.60 31.20
CA SER A 292 18.14 23.78 32.29
C SER A 292 18.82 24.71 33.29
N HIS A 293 18.06 25.22 34.26
CA HIS A 293 18.67 25.75 35.48
C HIS A 293 19.23 24.55 36.26
N GLN A 294 20.55 24.38 36.19
CA GLN A 294 21.26 23.51 37.12
C GLN A 294 21.17 24.14 38.51
N LEU A 295 20.35 23.55 39.39
CA LEU A 295 20.41 23.86 40.81
C LEU A 295 21.66 23.17 41.39
N ARG A 296 22.68 23.98 41.62
CA ARG A 296 23.89 23.63 42.38
C ARG A 296 23.50 23.51 43.85
N SER A 297 23.31 22.29 44.36
CA SER A 297 23.20 22.06 45.81
C SER A 297 24.60 22.07 46.42
N SER A 298 24.95 23.19 47.01
CA SER A 298 25.96 23.26 48.06
C SER A 298 25.30 22.77 49.33
N GLU A 299 25.73 21.64 49.89
CA GLU A 299 26.04 21.50 51.31
C GLU A 299 26.57 20.10 51.64
N MET A 300 27.63 20.12 52.43
CA MET A 300 28.50 19.02 52.78
C MET A 300 28.05 18.44 54.13
N GLY A 301 28.32 17.14 54.31
CA GLY A 301 27.81 16.27 55.38
C GLY A 301 27.99 16.74 56.82
N GLY A 302 27.43 16.07 57.81
CA GLY A 302 26.75 14.77 57.83
C GLY A 302 26.51 14.37 59.29
N SER A 303 25.66 13.37 59.54
CA SER A 303 25.74 12.58 60.77
C SER A 303 25.02 11.25 60.59
N ARG A 304 25.57 10.24 61.28
CA ARG A 304 25.30 8.80 61.18
C ARG A 304 23.91 8.44 61.69
N PHE A 305 23.24 7.50 61.02
CA PHE A 305 22.26 6.63 61.69
C PHE A 305 22.43 5.18 61.23
N ASN A 306 22.53 4.31 62.23
CA ASN A 306 22.64 2.86 62.11
C ASN A 306 21.52 2.27 62.96
N THR A 307 20.59 1.51 62.38
CA THR A 307 19.76 0.46 63.03
C THR A 307 18.98 -0.26 61.92
N SER A 308 19.29 -1.52 61.59
CA SER A 308 18.91 -2.76 62.27
C SER A 308 17.45 -3.20 62.06
N ARG A 309 17.29 -4.26 61.25
CA ARG A 309 16.32 -5.38 61.31
C ARG A 309 14.81 -5.06 61.40
N ARG A 310 14.02 -5.71 60.53
CA ARG A 310 13.35 -7.00 60.82
C ARG A 310 12.69 -7.59 59.57
N ARG A 311 12.77 -8.92 59.46
CA ARG A 311 12.24 -9.78 58.39
C ARG A 311 10.85 -10.27 58.79
N GLY A 312 9.90 -10.31 57.85
CA GLY A 312 8.59 -10.96 57.99
C GLY A 312 8.12 -11.51 56.63
N PRO A 313 7.35 -12.61 56.56
CA PRO A 313 7.35 -13.50 55.40
C PRO A 313 6.08 -13.43 54.54
N GLY A 314 6.25 -13.71 53.24
CA GLY A 314 5.32 -14.50 52.43
C GLY A 314 4.14 -13.79 51.75
N SER A 315 4.12 -13.80 50.42
CA SER A 315 3.00 -14.35 49.64
C SER A 315 3.30 -14.28 48.14
N SER A 316 3.20 -15.43 47.50
CA SER A 316 3.29 -15.65 46.06
C SER A 316 1.90 -15.57 45.43
N HIS A 317 1.71 -14.75 44.40
CA HIS A 317 0.56 -14.84 43.50
C HIS A 317 1.00 -14.69 42.03
N PRO A 318 0.26 -15.32 41.09
CA PRO A 318 0.77 -15.72 39.78
C PRO A 318 0.75 -14.60 38.74
N LEU A 319 1.72 -14.62 37.82
CA LEU A 319 1.75 -13.77 36.63
C LEU A 319 0.57 -14.08 35.70
N ALA A 320 -0.17 -13.05 35.32
CA ALA A 320 -1.04 -13.09 34.15
C ALA A 320 -0.22 -12.86 32.87
N THR A 321 -0.40 -13.76 31.92
CA THR A 321 0.20 -13.76 30.58
C THR A 321 -0.21 -12.52 29.78
N VAL A 322 0.77 -11.77 29.26
CA VAL A 322 0.57 -10.61 28.35
C VAL A 322 0.28 -11.13 26.93
N PRO A 323 -0.81 -10.70 26.25
CA PRO A 323 -1.04 -11.03 24.84
C PRO A 323 -0.15 -10.19 23.92
N GLN A 324 0.30 -10.80 22.82
CA GLN A 324 1.10 -10.19 21.74
C GLN A 324 0.51 -8.87 21.23
N THR A 325 1.26 -7.78 21.33
CA THR A 325 0.97 -6.49 20.66
C THR A 325 1.71 -6.40 19.32
N THR A 326 1.03 -5.91 18.28
CA THR A 326 1.60 -5.73 16.92
C THR A 326 2.33 -4.39 16.81
N ALA A 327 3.34 -4.33 15.92
CA ALA A 327 4.30 -3.22 15.70
C ALA A 327 3.73 -1.84 15.28
N TRP A 328 2.42 -1.62 15.46
CA TRP A 328 1.69 -0.40 15.07
C TRP A 328 0.91 0.23 16.24
N ALA A 329 0.95 -0.35 17.44
CA ALA A 329 0.42 0.29 18.63
C ALA A 329 1.42 1.34 19.15
N SER A 330 0.96 2.56 19.43
CA SER A 330 1.74 3.57 20.13
C SER A 330 1.84 3.21 21.63
N ASP A 331 3.01 3.40 22.24
CA ASP A 331 3.30 3.20 23.68
C ASP A 331 2.55 4.19 24.63
N GLU A 332 1.47 4.82 24.18
CA GLU A 332 0.81 5.92 24.90
C GLU A 332 -0.21 5.45 25.97
N HIS A 333 -0.29 4.14 26.26
CA HIS A 333 -1.17 3.60 27.30
C HIS A 333 -0.37 2.97 28.46
N ILE A 334 0.38 3.79 29.20
CA ILE A 334 1.00 3.42 30.49
C ILE A 334 0.64 4.44 31.58
N LEU A 335 -0.59 4.96 31.56
CA LEU A 335 -1.12 5.69 32.72
C LEU A 335 -2.54 5.19 32.98
N PRO A 336 -2.79 4.44 34.08
CA PRO A 336 -4.15 4.30 34.56
C PRO A 336 -4.65 5.68 35.01
N GLU A 337 -5.80 6.06 34.46
CA GLU A 337 -6.54 7.27 34.84
C GLU A 337 -6.90 7.19 36.32
N ALA A 338 -6.28 8.02 37.16
CA ALA A 338 -6.57 8.13 38.58
C ALA A 338 -7.12 9.52 38.92
N GLY A 339 -8.39 9.57 39.30
CA GLY A 339 -9.05 10.68 39.97
C GLY A 339 -10.54 10.39 40.11
N LYS A 340 -11.12 10.24 41.30
CA LYS A 340 -11.06 11.13 42.47
C LYS A 340 -11.29 10.39 43.83
N PRO A 341 -11.07 11.06 44.98
CA PRO A 341 -10.43 10.45 46.17
C PRO A 341 -11.35 10.32 47.39
N ALA A 342 -10.91 9.53 48.38
CA ALA A 342 -10.80 9.92 49.80
C ALA A 342 -10.38 8.70 50.66
N GLY A 343 -9.22 8.79 51.28
CA GLY A 343 -8.74 7.79 52.24
C GLY A 343 -7.31 8.09 52.64
N ALA A 344 -7.15 8.78 53.77
CA ALA A 344 -5.89 9.28 54.30
C ALA A 344 -4.82 8.19 54.49
N GLY A 345 -3.57 8.54 54.20
CA GLY A 345 -2.40 7.74 54.54
C GLY A 345 -1.20 8.09 53.68
N GLY A 346 -0.37 9.03 54.16
CA GLY A 346 0.89 9.38 53.52
C GLY A 346 1.86 8.20 53.49
N GLY A 347 2.21 7.74 52.29
CA GLY A 347 3.23 6.73 52.06
C GLY A 347 4.09 7.13 50.87
N ILE A 348 5.41 7.14 51.08
CA ILE A 348 6.42 7.45 50.06
C ILE A 348 6.49 6.27 49.08
N VAL A 349 6.38 6.53 47.77
CA VAL A 349 6.58 5.53 46.72
C VAL A 349 8.04 5.56 46.28
N VAL A 350 8.77 4.48 46.51
CA VAL A 350 10.15 4.30 46.03
C VAL A 350 10.10 3.48 44.74
N ALA A 351 10.56 4.06 43.63
CA ALA A 351 10.80 3.33 42.38
C ALA A 351 12.20 2.71 42.44
N GLN A 352 12.30 1.39 42.28
CA GLN A 352 13.58 0.69 42.22
C GLN A 352 13.80 0.14 40.82
N GLU A 353 14.85 0.59 40.16
CA GLU A 353 15.31 0.10 38.87
C GLU A 353 16.28 -1.07 39.11
N ILE A 354 16.07 -2.21 38.43
CA ILE A 354 16.95 -3.39 38.52
C ILE A 354 17.63 -3.56 37.17
N SER A 355 18.95 -3.37 37.14
CA SER A 355 19.79 -3.76 36.01
C SER A 355 20.27 -5.20 36.20
N VAL A 356 20.02 -6.06 35.22
CA VAL A 356 20.48 -7.46 35.22
C VAL A 356 21.68 -7.58 34.28
N GLN A 357 22.85 -7.92 34.82
CA GLN A 357 23.99 -8.41 34.06
C GLN A 357 23.99 -9.94 34.13
N SER A 358 23.98 -10.60 32.97
CA SER A 358 24.02 -12.06 32.88
C SER A 358 25.47 -12.55 32.76
N GLU A 359 25.93 -13.35 33.70
CA GLU A 359 27.07 -14.26 33.47
C GLU A 359 26.54 -15.68 33.24
N VAL A 360 27.08 -16.33 32.20
CA VAL A 360 26.76 -17.70 31.80
C VAL A 360 27.74 -18.62 32.51
N ASN A 361 27.25 -19.63 33.24
CA ASN A 361 28.10 -20.69 33.76
C ASN A 361 27.57 -22.07 33.31
N THR A 362 28.44 -22.84 32.67
CA THR A 362 28.22 -24.16 32.07
C THR A 362 28.76 -25.27 32.95
N THR A 363 27.96 -26.32 33.18
CA THR A 363 28.38 -27.71 33.54
C THR A 363 27.14 -28.60 33.36
N SER A 364 27.04 -29.54 32.41
CA SER A 364 27.70 -30.87 32.30
C SER A 364 27.31 -31.84 33.42
N GLU A 365 26.48 -32.85 33.10
CA GLU A 365 26.65 -34.27 33.49
C GLU A 365 25.55 -35.17 32.88
N ASP A 366 26.00 -36.33 32.38
CA ASP A 366 25.31 -37.36 31.61
C ASP A 366 25.76 -38.70 32.22
N ASP A 367 24.87 -39.57 32.72
CA ASP A 367 25.00 -41.05 32.61
C ASP A 367 23.78 -41.86 33.13
N ARG A 368 23.73 -43.12 32.67
CA ARG A 368 22.62 -44.07 32.43
C ARG A 368 22.14 -44.96 33.61
N GLY A 369 20.91 -45.52 33.46
CA GLY A 369 20.75 -46.99 33.37
C GLY A 369 19.76 -47.80 34.26
N ARG A 370 18.62 -48.23 33.67
CA ARG A 370 18.13 -49.65 33.46
C ARG A 370 17.42 -50.51 34.56
N ARG A 371 16.13 -50.89 34.34
CA ARG A 371 15.49 -52.25 34.16
C ARG A 371 14.02 -52.39 34.71
N GLY A 372 13.10 -53.01 33.94
CA GLY A 372 11.70 -53.42 34.29
C GLY A 372 11.59 -54.94 34.65
N PRO A 373 10.50 -55.74 34.38
CA PRO A 373 9.11 -55.51 33.88
C PRO A 373 8.00 -56.35 34.65
N GLU A 374 6.81 -56.61 34.02
CA GLU A 374 5.61 -57.49 34.35
C GLU A 374 4.31 -56.70 34.69
N GLY A 375 3.05 -57.04 34.33
CA GLY A 375 2.36 -58.08 33.55
C GLY A 375 0.82 -58.06 33.86
N ASN A 376 -0.03 -58.05 32.81
CA ASN A 376 -1.47 -58.43 32.62
C ASN A 376 -2.53 -58.42 33.76
N ASP A 377 -3.77 -57.92 33.49
CA ASP A 377 -5.05 -58.68 33.62
C ASP A 377 -6.31 -57.94 33.07
N TRP A 378 -7.40 -58.69 32.85
CA TRP A 378 -8.60 -58.48 32.03
C TRP A 378 -9.82 -57.77 32.70
N GLY A 379 -10.71 -57.18 31.88
CA GLY A 379 -12.15 -57.53 31.89
C GLY A 379 -13.23 -56.66 32.59
N TYR A 380 -14.32 -56.44 31.82
CA TYR A 380 -15.75 -56.23 32.17
C TYR A 380 -16.40 -54.82 32.24
N LYS A 381 -17.52 -54.74 31.49
CA LYS A 381 -18.58 -53.70 31.40
C LYS A 381 -19.62 -53.86 32.51
N THR A 382 -20.33 -52.78 32.90
CA THR A 382 -21.81 -52.60 32.97
C THR A 382 -22.18 -51.25 33.63
N SER A 383 -22.89 -50.35 32.93
CA SER A 383 -24.33 -49.98 33.00
C SER A 383 -24.74 -49.03 34.16
N VAL A 384 -25.16 -47.79 33.86
CA VAL A 384 -26.55 -47.24 33.86
C VAL A 384 -27.15 -46.95 35.24
N SER A 385 -27.49 -45.68 35.52
CA SER A 385 -28.85 -45.23 35.88
C SER A 385 -28.93 -43.72 36.06
N ARG A 386 -30.12 -43.18 35.76
CA ARG A 386 -30.50 -41.77 35.65
C ARG A 386 -31.56 -41.46 36.73
N SER A 387 -31.76 -40.15 36.96
CA SER A 387 -32.96 -39.51 37.55
C SER A 387 -33.01 -39.49 39.09
N PRO A 388 -33.83 -38.64 39.74
CA PRO A 388 -34.90 -37.76 39.23
C PRO A 388 -34.44 -36.49 38.48
#